data_AF-A0A329SG38-F1
#
_entry.id   AF-A0A329SG38-F1
#
_cell.length_a   1.000
_cell.length_b   1.000
_cell.length_c   1.000
_cell.angle_alpha   90.00
_cell.angle_beta   90.00
_cell.angle_gamma   90.00
#
_symmetry.space_group_name_H-M   'P 1'
#
loop_
_entity.id
_entity.type
_entity.pdbx_description
1 polymer ?
#
loop_
_entity_poly.entity_id
_entity_poly.type
_entity_poly.pdbx_seq_one_letter_code
_entity_poly.pdbx_strand_id
1 'polypeptide(L)'
;MTSTNKAFAYVFNTPAEDHKVARVLSGHDPEKAVALLSLDTFDAETQAKIRRVASALFGASTGLDGKVYNVNARVVDTLMAYLVAPLSVAEGVKADGLAVQLIEACAIDDGFTVNDLLAWSSHLSCTRSRETNSESITTAAAPTDITEHPMFRHQATLIEQLI
;
A
#
# COMPACT_ATOMS: atom_id res chain seq x y z
N MET A 1 39.76 6.58 4.84
CA MET A 1 38.64 6.09 4.01
C MET A 1 38.52 4.61 4.22
N THR A 2 37.44 4.16 4.86
CA THR A 2 37.25 2.75 5.22
C THR A 2 36.72 2.01 3.99
N SER A 3 37.58 1.20 3.35
CA SER A 3 37.18 0.37 2.22
C SER A 3 36.23 -0.72 2.72
N THR A 4 34.93 -0.54 2.51
CA THR A 4 33.94 -1.59 2.76
C THR A 4 34.20 -2.73 1.77
N ASN A 5 34.43 -3.93 2.30
CA ASN A 5 34.66 -5.15 1.53
C ASN A 5 33.48 -5.36 0.54
N LYS A 6 33.78 -5.72 -0.72
CA LYS A 6 32.79 -5.99 -1.79
C LYS A 6 31.68 -6.96 -1.35
N ALA A 7 32.00 -7.94 -0.50
CA ALA A 7 31.00 -8.87 0.04
C ALA A 7 30.01 -8.17 0.98
N PHE A 8 30.45 -7.20 1.78
CA PHE A 8 29.56 -6.40 2.62
C PHE A 8 28.68 -5.47 1.79
N ALA A 9 29.25 -4.81 0.78
CA ALA A 9 28.46 -3.99 -0.14
C ALA A 9 27.38 -4.82 -0.87
N TYR A 10 27.72 -6.04 -1.29
CA TYR A 10 26.77 -6.97 -1.90
C TYR A 10 25.63 -7.33 -0.92
N VAL A 11 25.93 -7.78 0.29
CA VAL A 11 24.91 -8.18 1.28
C VAL A 11 23.91 -7.05 1.61
N PHE A 12 24.36 -5.80 1.63
CA PHE A 12 23.48 -4.66 1.94
C PHE A 12 22.77 -4.06 0.72
N ASN A 13 23.38 -4.13 -0.47
CA ASN A 13 22.77 -3.57 -1.69
C ASN A 13 21.81 -4.56 -2.38
N THR A 14 22.05 -5.87 -2.30
CA THR A 14 21.23 -6.88 -2.99
C THR A 14 19.75 -6.80 -2.59
N PRO A 15 19.38 -6.70 -1.30
CA PRO A 15 17.96 -6.56 -0.93
C PRO A 15 17.31 -5.28 -1.47
N ALA A 16 18.07 -4.19 -1.56
CA ALA A 16 17.57 -2.93 -2.10
C ALA A 16 17.37 -3.02 -3.62
N GLU A 17 18.28 -3.68 -4.34
CA GLU A 17 18.14 -3.94 -5.78
C GLU A 17 17.01 -4.93 -6.07
N ASP A 18 16.89 -6.01 -5.30
CA ASP A 18 15.80 -6.98 -5.43
C ASP A 18 14.44 -6.31 -5.23
N HIS A 19 14.34 -5.37 -4.28
CA HIS A 19 13.11 -4.60 -4.07
C HIS A 19 12.78 -3.68 -5.26
N LYS A 20 13.79 -3.14 -5.95
CA LYS A 20 13.58 -2.36 -7.20
C LYS A 20 13.11 -3.27 -8.32
N VAL A 21 13.75 -4.44 -8.48
CA VAL A 21 13.36 -5.44 -9.50
C VAL A 21 11.92 -5.91 -9.26
N ALA A 22 11.56 -6.24 -8.01
CA ALA A 22 10.20 -6.65 -7.65
C ALA A 22 9.17 -5.56 -7.99
N ARG A 23 9.50 -4.28 -7.79
CA ARG A 23 8.64 -3.15 -8.19
C ARG A 23 8.45 -3.07 -9.70
N VAL A 24 9.53 -3.15 -10.47
CA VAL A 24 9.47 -3.16 -11.94
C VAL A 24 8.62 -4.33 -12.44
N LEU A 25 8.81 -5.52 -11.89
CA LEU A 25 8.02 -6.72 -12.23
C LEU A 25 6.54 -6.58 -11.85
N SER A 26 6.24 -5.77 -10.84
CA SER A 26 4.87 -5.44 -10.42
C SER A 26 4.26 -4.27 -11.22
N GLY A 27 4.95 -3.73 -12.22
CA GLY A 27 4.50 -2.59 -13.02
C GLY A 27 4.63 -1.24 -12.32
N HIS A 28 5.40 -1.16 -11.24
CA HIS A 28 5.63 0.06 -10.47
C HIS A 28 7.01 0.66 -10.76
N ASP A 29 7.13 1.98 -10.59
CA ASP A 29 8.40 2.70 -10.68
C ASP A 29 9.37 2.24 -9.56
N PRO A 30 10.64 1.90 -9.88
CA PRO A 30 11.59 1.36 -8.92
C PRO A 30 12.06 2.36 -7.84
N GLU A 31 12.09 3.65 -8.15
CA GLU A 31 12.59 4.71 -7.27
C GLU A 31 11.46 5.45 -6.53
N LYS A 32 10.23 5.37 -7.06
CA LYS A 32 9.08 6.05 -6.46
C LYS A 32 8.70 5.41 -5.12
N ALA A 33 8.67 6.22 -4.07
CA ALA A 33 8.18 5.79 -2.77
C ALA A 33 6.69 5.42 -2.85
N VAL A 34 6.32 4.26 -2.31
CA VAL A 34 4.92 3.84 -2.23
C VAL A 34 4.27 4.61 -1.08
N ALA A 35 3.33 5.49 -1.42
CA ALA A 35 2.47 6.10 -0.43
C ALA A 35 1.55 5.03 0.15
N LEU A 36 1.69 4.75 1.44
CA LEU A 36 0.82 3.83 2.16
C LEU A 36 -0.37 4.61 2.72
N LEU A 37 -1.55 4.00 2.62
CA LEU A 37 -2.73 4.55 3.27
C LEU A 37 -2.52 4.51 4.79
N SER A 38 -2.80 5.63 5.44
CA SER A 38 -2.61 5.79 6.88
C SER A 38 -3.83 6.42 7.53
N LEU A 39 -3.99 6.15 8.83
CA LEU A 39 -5.01 6.79 9.66
C LEU A 39 -4.59 8.18 10.15
N ASP A 40 -3.39 8.65 9.80
CA ASP A 40 -2.83 9.93 10.26
C ASP A 40 -3.66 11.15 9.81
N THR A 41 -4.51 10.97 8.80
CA THR A 41 -5.44 11.98 8.30
C THR A 41 -6.67 12.18 9.21
N PHE A 42 -6.95 11.25 10.11
CA PHE A 42 -8.01 11.36 11.10
C PHE A 42 -7.53 12.02 12.39
N ASP A 43 -8.44 12.65 13.11
CA ASP A 43 -8.19 13.14 14.47
C ASP A 43 -7.97 11.97 15.46
N ALA A 44 -7.32 12.27 16.59
CA ALA A 44 -6.93 11.25 17.57
C ALA A 44 -8.14 10.47 18.14
N GLU A 45 -9.30 11.10 18.26
CA GLU A 45 -10.52 10.45 18.75
C GLU A 45 -11.02 9.43 17.73
N THR A 46 -11.12 9.83 16.46
CA THR A 46 -11.53 8.92 15.37
C THR A 46 -10.54 7.80 15.16
N GLN A 47 -9.23 8.06 15.25
CA GLN A 47 -8.24 7.00 15.20
C GLN A 47 -8.40 5.99 16.35
N ALA A 48 -8.72 6.45 17.57
CA ALA A 48 -8.96 5.55 18.69
C ALA A 48 -10.22 4.68 18.46
N LYS A 49 -11.27 5.24 17.86
CA LYS A 49 -12.48 4.49 17.47
C LYS A 49 -12.16 3.41 16.44
N ILE A 50 -11.43 3.75 15.38
CA ILE A 50 -11.02 2.79 14.35
C ILE A 50 -10.14 1.67 14.95
N ARG A 51 -9.22 2.02 15.85
CA ARG A 51 -8.36 1.02 16.53
C ARG A 51 -9.14 0.07 17.43
N ARG A 52 -10.23 0.51 18.06
CA ARG A 52 -11.11 -0.38 18.83
C ARG A 52 -11.76 -1.43 17.93
N VAL A 53 -12.36 -1.00 16.83
CA VAL A 53 -12.94 -1.90 15.82
C VAL A 53 -11.87 -2.85 15.26
N ALA A 54 -10.67 -2.34 14.98
CA ALA A 54 -9.55 -3.17 14.55
C ALA A 54 -9.18 -4.23 15.59
N SER A 55 -9.12 -3.87 16.88
CA SER A 55 -8.81 -4.82 17.95
C SER A 55 -9.87 -5.92 18.07
N ALA A 56 -11.15 -5.59 17.92
CA ALA A 56 -12.23 -6.58 17.90
C ALA A 56 -12.13 -7.50 16.67
N LEU A 57 -11.90 -6.91 15.48
CA LEU A 57 -11.78 -7.64 14.23
C LEU A 57 -10.58 -8.60 14.22
N PHE A 58 -9.40 -8.12 14.61
CA PHE A 58 -8.19 -8.95 14.65
C PHE A 58 -8.25 -9.96 15.81
N GLY A 59 -8.87 -9.63 16.94
CA GLY A 59 -9.11 -10.58 18.02
C GLY A 59 -10.08 -11.70 17.64
N ALA A 60 -11.08 -11.41 16.82
CA ALA A 60 -12.02 -12.40 16.27
C ALA A 60 -11.44 -13.23 15.11
N SER A 61 -10.30 -12.81 14.55
CA SER A 61 -9.65 -13.48 13.42
C SER A 61 -8.79 -14.65 13.89
N THR A 62 -8.85 -15.78 13.17
CA THR A 62 -8.13 -17.00 13.55
C THR A 62 -6.61 -16.78 13.53
N GLY A 63 -5.96 -17.07 14.66
CA GLY A 63 -4.50 -16.98 14.78
C GLY A 63 -3.97 -15.55 14.93
N LEU A 64 -4.80 -14.57 15.29
CA LEU A 64 -4.37 -13.20 15.63
C LEU A 64 -4.66 -12.82 17.10
N ASP A 65 -5.29 -13.71 17.88
CA ASP A 65 -5.58 -13.49 19.31
C ASP A 65 -4.34 -13.61 20.21
N GLY A 66 -3.27 -14.24 19.71
CA GLY A 66 -2.09 -14.55 20.48
C GLY A 66 -1.15 -13.36 20.62
N LYS A 67 -0.70 -13.06 21.85
CA LYS A 67 0.38 -12.10 22.13
C LYS A 67 1.70 -12.37 21.38
N VAL A 68 1.82 -13.53 20.73
CA VAL A 68 2.95 -13.92 19.89
C VAL A 68 3.02 -13.06 18.62
N TYR A 69 1.89 -12.55 18.14
CA TYR A 69 1.82 -11.67 16.99
C TYR A 69 2.01 -10.21 17.46
N ASN A 70 3.26 -9.81 17.70
CA ASN A 70 3.64 -8.44 18.05
C ASN A 70 3.57 -7.51 16.82
N VAL A 71 2.37 -7.37 16.25
CA VAL A 71 2.14 -6.50 15.10
C VAL A 71 2.21 -5.05 15.58
N ASN A 72 3.04 -4.24 14.92
CA ASN A 72 3.19 -2.83 15.26
C ASN A 72 1.85 -2.09 15.05
N ALA A 73 1.50 -1.17 15.96
CA ALA A 73 0.26 -0.39 15.87
C ALA A 73 0.08 0.32 14.52
N ARG A 74 1.17 0.83 13.91
CA ARG A 74 1.11 1.44 12.57
C ARG A 74 0.72 0.44 11.48
N VAL A 75 1.17 -0.81 11.60
CA VAL A 75 0.82 -1.86 10.63
C VAL A 75 -0.66 -2.19 10.76
N VAL A 76 -1.18 -2.29 11.99
CA VAL A 76 -2.61 -2.49 12.25
C VAL A 76 -3.43 -1.33 11.67
N ASP A 77 -3.00 -0.08 11.89
CA ASP A 77 -3.65 1.11 11.36
C ASP A 77 -3.69 1.11 9.82
N THR A 78 -2.56 0.82 9.18
CA THR A 78 -2.47 0.72 7.71
C THR A 78 -3.36 -0.39 7.18
N LEU A 79 -3.32 -1.60 7.77
CA LEU A 79 -4.20 -2.71 7.37
C LEU A 79 -5.67 -2.34 7.51
N MET A 80 -6.06 -1.70 8.63
CA MET A 80 -7.42 -1.27 8.83
C MET A 80 -7.84 -0.20 7.82
N ALA A 81 -6.96 0.75 7.49
CA ALA A 81 -7.23 1.75 6.47
C ALA A 81 -7.52 1.10 5.10
N TYR A 82 -6.73 0.08 4.71
CA TYR A 82 -6.96 -0.67 3.46
C TYR A 82 -8.23 -1.52 3.49
N LEU A 83 -8.64 -2.03 4.65
CA LEU A 83 -9.89 -2.79 4.81
C LEU A 83 -11.13 -1.88 4.75
N VAL A 84 -11.04 -0.68 5.31
CA VAL A 84 -12.17 0.26 5.38
C VAL A 84 -12.33 1.04 4.07
N ALA A 85 -11.25 1.51 3.44
CA ALA A 85 -11.33 2.38 2.26
C ALA A 85 -12.20 1.87 1.09
N PRO A 86 -12.29 0.56 0.80
CA PRO A 86 -13.14 0.04 -0.28
C PRO A 86 -14.64 0.03 0.05
N LEU A 87 -15.05 0.17 1.32
CA LEU A 87 -16.43 -0.01 1.77
C LEU A 87 -17.40 1.05 1.20
N SER A 88 -16.89 2.24 0.86
CA SER A 88 -17.68 3.32 0.24
C SER A 88 -17.88 3.12 -1.26
N VAL A 89 -17.11 2.24 -1.91
CA VAL A 89 -17.24 1.90 -3.34
C VAL A 89 -18.22 0.72 -3.52
N ALA A 90 -19.22 0.62 -2.64
CA ALA A 90 -20.17 -0.49 -2.55
C ALA A 90 -21.18 -0.60 -3.71
N GLU A 91 -20.92 0.00 -4.87
CA GLU A 91 -21.52 -0.47 -6.13
C GLU A 91 -20.76 -1.67 -6.74
N GLY A 92 -19.54 -1.98 -6.26
CA GLY A 92 -18.71 -3.07 -6.81
C GLY A 92 -18.21 -4.12 -5.80
N VAL A 93 -18.14 -3.80 -4.51
CA VAL A 93 -17.90 -4.79 -3.45
C VAL A 93 -19.22 -5.48 -3.17
N LYS A 94 -19.30 -6.82 -3.27
CA LYS A 94 -20.50 -7.55 -2.83
C LYS A 94 -20.82 -7.10 -1.41
N ALA A 95 -21.92 -6.38 -1.23
CA ALA A 95 -22.41 -5.98 0.09
C ALA A 95 -22.54 -7.18 1.05
N ASP A 96 -22.73 -8.39 0.49
CA ASP A 96 -22.78 -9.67 1.21
C ASP A 96 -21.42 -10.37 1.36
N GLY A 97 -20.30 -9.69 1.14
CA GLY A 97 -18.99 -10.26 1.39
C GLY A 97 -18.78 -10.53 2.88
N LEU A 98 -18.34 -11.75 3.23
CA LEU A 98 -18.04 -12.13 4.63
C LEU A 98 -17.12 -11.12 5.32
N ALA A 99 -16.16 -10.54 4.60
CA ALA A 99 -15.26 -9.52 5.15
C ALA A 99 -16.00 -8.23 5.54
N VAL A 100 -16.96 -7.77 4.72
CA VAL A 100 -17.77 -6.58 5.00
C VAL A 100 -18.67 -6.85 6.21
N GLN A 101 -19.35 -7.99 6.22
CA GLN A 101 -20.20 -8.40 7.35
C GLN A 101 -19.42 -8.51 8.67
N LEU A 102 -18.19 -9.03 8.64
CA LEU A 102 -17.35 -9.13 9.84
C LEU A 102 -16.92 -7.75 10.35
N ILE A 103 -16.53 -6.84 9.45
CA ILE A 103 -16.16 -5.47 9.84
C ILE A 103 -17.37 -4.74 10.43
N GLU A 104 -18.55 -4.87 9.82
CA GLU A 104 -19.79 -4.29 10.31
C GLU A 104 -20.19 -4.88 11.67
N ALA A 105 -20.15 -6.20 11.83
CA ALA A 105 -20.45 -6.85 13.10
C ALA A 105 -19.51 -6.39 14.22
N CYS A 106 -18.19 -6.33 13.95
CA CYS A 106 -17.22 -5.85 14.94
C CYS A 106 -17.44 -4.38 15.30
N ALA A 107 -17.84 -3.54 14.34
CA ALA A 107 -18.15 -2.15 14.59
C ALA A 107 -19.42 -1.98 15.44
N ILE A 108 -20.45 -2.77 15.15
CA ILE A 108 -21.72 -2.78 15.90
C ILE A 108 -21.50 -3.25 17.35
N ASP A 109 -20.70 -4.30 17.56
CA ASP A 109 -20.35 -4.81 18.89
C ASP A 109 -19.63 -3.75 19.75
N ASP A 110 -18.85 -2.87 19.11
CA ASP A 110 -18.18 -1.74 19.76
C ASP A 110 -19.06 -0.48 19.87
N GLY A 111 -20.30 -0.53 19.39
CA GLY A 111 -21.30 0.54 19.49
C GLY A 111 -21.28 1.57 18.35
N PHE A 112 -20.61 1.27 17.23
CA PHE A 112 -20.57 2.12 16.04
C PHE A 112 -21.63 1.68 15.02
N THR A 113 -22.02 2.61 14.16
CA THR A 113 -23.00 2.36 13.10
C THR A 113 -22.32 2.12 11.75
N VAL A 114 -23.06 1.52 10.81
CA VAL A 114 -22.61 1.39 9.41
C VAL A 114 -22.32 2.77 8.79
N ASN A 115 -23.03 3.81 9.21
CA ASN A 115 -22.77 5.18 8.75
C ASN A 115 -21.40 5.70 9.19
N ASP A 116 -20.91 5.33 10.38
CA ASP A 116 -19.58 5.70 10.86
C ASP A 116 -18.50 5.04 9.99
N LEU A 117 -18.67 3.76 9.68
CA LEU A 117 -17.78 3.02 8.77
C LEU A 117 -17.77 3.64 7.37
N LEU A 118 -18.93 4.00 6.82
CA LEU A 118 -19.05 4.66 5.52
C LEU A 118 -18.41 6.05 5.53
N ALA A 119 -18.55 6.80 6.62
CA ALA A 119 -17.89 8.10 6.78
C ALA A 119 -16.36 7.95 6.77
N TRP A 120 -15.82 6.97 7.51
CA TRP A 120 -14.39 6.67 7.51
C TRP A 120 -13.90 6.22 6.14
N SER A 121 -14.65 5.34 5.47
CA SER A 121 -14.32 4.85 4.13
C SER A 121 -14.33 5.97 3.09
N SER A 122 -15.32 6.85 3.13
CA SER A 122 -15.42 8.00 2.22
C SER A 122 -14.22 8.93 2.40
N HIS A 123 -13.84 9.20 3.65
CA HIS A 123 -12.66 10.00 3.96
C HIS A 123 -11.38 9.37 3.40
N LEU A 124 -11.16 8.07 3.65
CA LEU A 124 -10.00 7.31 3.15
C LEU A 124 -9.97 7.19 1.61
N SER A 125 -11.12 7.05 0.97
CA SER A 125 -11.23 7.04 -0.49
C SER A 125 -10.88 8.40 -1.11
N CYS A 126 -11.23 9.49 -0.43
CA CYS A 126 -10.89 10.85 -0.85
C CYS A 126 -9.38 11.12 -0.69
N THR A 127 -8.77 10.71 0.43
CA THR A 127 -7.31 10.83 0.62
C THR A 127 -6.54 10.01 -0.41
N ARG A 128 -6.96 8.77 -0.66
CA ARG A 128 -6.38 7.91 -1.72
C ARG A 128 -6.46 8.57 -3.09
N SER A 129 -7.63 9.09 -3.47
CA SER A 129 -7.83 9.76 -4.76
C SER A 129 -6.99 11.03 -4.92
N ARG A 130 -6.78 11.78 -3.82
CA ARG A 130 -5.93 12.97 -3.81
C ARG A 130 -4.46 12.61 -3.99
N GLU A 131 -3.98 11.57 -3.31
CA GLU A 131 -2.62 11.06 -3.49
C GLU A 131 -2.40 10.59 -4.94
N THR A 132 -3.35 9.88 -5.54
CA THR A 132 -3.26 9.48 -6.96
C THR A 132 -3.35 10.66 -7.93
N ASN A 133 -4.17 11.70 -7.66
CA ASN A 133 -4.28 12.86 -8.55
C ASN A 133 -3.11 13.83 -8.43
N SER A 134 -2.51 13.97 -7.25
CA SER A 134 -1.25 14.71 -7.09
C SER A 134 -0.11 14.03 -7.86
N GLU A 135 -0.15 12.71 -8.02
CA GLU A 135 0.80 11.96 -8.88
C GLU A 135 0.53 12.13 -10.38
N SER A 136 -0.74 12.26 -10.80
CA SER A 136 -1.12 12.46 -12.21
C SER A 136 -0.71 13.82 -12.77
N ILE A 137 -0.69 14.88 -11.94
CA ILE A 137 -0.38 16.25 -12.40
C ILE A 137 1.12 16.44 -12.66
N THR A 138 2.00 15.65 -12.04
CA THR A 138 3.45 15.68 -12.32
C THR A 138 3.85 14.77 -13.49
N THR A 139 2.95 13.90 -13.95
CA THR A 139 3.22 12.92 -15.02
C THR A 139 2.51 13.31 -16.33
N ALA A 140 2.67 14.58 -16.75
CA ALA A 140 2.50 14.96 -18.15
C ALA A 140 3.88 15.05 -18.82
N ALA A 141 4.64 13.95 -18.77
CA ALA A 141 5.83 13.76 -19.59
C ALA A 141 5.51 12.69 -20.63
N ALA A 142 5.73 13.06 -21.89
CA ALA A 142 5.42 12.34 -23.12
C ALA A 142 5.74 10.83 -23.09
N PRO A 143 5.08 10.01 -23.93
CA PRO A 143 5.41 8.59 -24.08
C PRO A 143 6.88 8.48 -24.48
N THR A 144 7.73 8.04 -23.54
CA THR A 144 9.10 7.66 -23.85
C THR A 144 9.01 6.30 -24.51
N ASP A 145 9.04 6.35 -25.84
CA ASP A 145 9.29 5.18 -26.67
C ASP A 145 10.55 4.50 -26.14
N ILE A 146 10.37 3.30 -25.56
CA ILE A 146 11.42 2.52 -24.89
C ILE A 146 12.60 2.26 -25.84
N THR A 147 12.37 2.32 -27.17
CA THR A 147 13.40 2.14 -28.19
C THR A 147 14.45 3.26 -28.24
N GLU A 148 14.17 4.43 -27.66
CA GLU A 148 15.10 5.57 -27.61
C GLU A 148 16.08 5.52 -26.42
N HIS A 149 15.95 4.53 -25.54
CA HIS A 149 16.86 4.41 -24.39
C HIS A 149 18.29 4.07 -24.86
N PRO A 150 19.33 4.80 -24.39
CA PRO A 150 20.69 4.71 -24.92
C PRO A 150 21.31 3.31 -24.80
N MET A 151 20.88 2.51 -23.82
CA MET A 151 21.31 1.11 -23.67
C MET A 151 20.83 0.21 -24.81
N PHE A 152 19.57 0.37 -25.27
CA PHE A 152 19.03 -0.44 -26.38
C PHE A 152 19.62 -0.02 -27.73
N ARG A 153 19.88 1.28 -27.93
CA ARG A 153 20.59 1.78 -29.12
C ARG A 153 22.00 1.20 -29.20
N HIS A 154 22.71 1.15 -28.09
CA HIS A 154 24.05 0.55 -28.04
C HIS A 154 24.02 -0.96 -28.35
N GLN A 155 23.06 -1.70 -27.78
CA GLN A 155 22.89 -3.13 -28.07
C GLN A 155 22.54 -3.38 -29.55
N ALA A 156 21.65 -2.59 -30.14
CA ALA A 156 21.33 -2.68 -31.56
C ALA A 156 22.55 -2.43 -32.45
N THR A 157 23.37 -1.44 -32.09
CA THR A 157 24.61 -1.12 -32.82
C THR A 157 25.63 -2.27 -32.76
N LEU A 158 25.74 -2.96 -31.62
CA LEU A 158 26.63 -4.11 -31.48
C LEU A 158 26.16 -5.31 -32.30
N ILE A 159 24.85 -5.50 -32.44
CA ILE A 159 24.27 -6.57 -33.26
C ILE A 159 24.54 -6.31 -34.74
N GLU A 160 24.40 -5.07 -35.23
CA GLU A 160 24.73 -4.71 -36.61
C GLU A 160 26.23 -4.87 -36.95
N GLN A 161 27.12 -4.76 -35.97
CA GLN A 161 28.56 -5.00 -36.17
C GLN A 161 28.94 -6.49 -36.22
N LEU A 162 28.01 -7.39 -35.90
CA LEU A 162 28.22 -8.84 -35.84
C LEU A 162 27.58 -9.61 -37.01
N ILE A 163 26.84 -8.91 -37.90
CA ILE A 163 26.23 -9.45 -39.12
C ILE A 163 27.04 -8.96 -40.33
#